data_AF-A0A2N5T6E3-F1
#
_entry.id   AF-A0A2N5T6E3-F1
#
_cell.length_a   1.000
_cell.length_b   1.000
_cell.length_c   1.000
_cell.angle_alpha   90.00
_cell.angle_beta   90.00
_cell.angle_gamma   90.00
#
_symmetry.space_group_name_H-M   'P 1'
#
loop_
_entity.id
_entity.type
_entity.pdbx_description
1 polymer ?
#
loop_
_entity_poly.entity_id
_entity_poly.type
_entity_poly.pdbx_seq_one_letter_code
_entity_poly.pdbx_strand_id
1 'polypeptide(L)'
;MNYIGLSSSRRTAVSALKTLAKEQSKKLKSIMAKSSNLLIRPTICIDNIDMEERVHQSSIGHRTHTFRGTWGYVHLPDQKLLATLDPSELTISAYYQSLEQVKSMELNPTMFLPTLPEQEHDKKVWKSQIAKVLKEQIAESTDEDLSIPTSPPEIEVISHAAPDLHMLKLMDASDNSAEGIGQVFESIIQQTGLTGDQFFAQLQPMDGDLATIQNFNCLQNQQAPSSVPEYCMNNIVFQLGASHTLWNILSAIFSHHIGDPSNMLDCGAWQHLEALGFAAHKAIQKKDFTLMVNQMERIFEALLCYCLMVKLDLNLGKLGEERLKLPADQWNSTVDEVYDSYCTSRARRDAVEAKNKKLSNTLLLLHDFSTVVEAKRSMKAGDVGRLMLIWKKWSFMCQSLNGLTHYATYLPRSVLLLDCILPLSMRKYLRHNLLISPSGRADHFLPKDNWLEIQNYWLKHFFNKGGQGTQVEQLRNIYSLNIFTVSIS
;
A
#
# COMPACT_ATOMS: atom_id res chain seq x y z
N MET A 1 -35.09 -35.16 -5.58
CA MET A 1 -34.21 -35.02 -4.39
C MET A 1 -34.84 -33.98 -3.48
N ASN A 2 -35.29 -34.37 -2.29
CA ASN A 2 -35.75 -33.44 -1.27
C ASN A 2 -34.54 -32.93 -0.50
N TYR A 3 -34.10 -31.70 -0.75
CA TYR A 3 -33.07 -31.07 0.06
C TYR A 3 -33.68 -30.66 1.41
N ILE A 4 -33.35 -31.40 2.47
CA ILE A 4 -33.57 -30.96 3.85
C ILE A 4 -32.54 -29.86 4.12
N GLY A 5 -32.96 -28.60 4.06
CA GLY A 5 -32.14 -27.47 4.47
C GLY A 5 -32.18 -27.30 6.00
N LEU A 6 -31.04 -27.39 6.67
CA LEU A 6 -30.91 -26.94 8.05
C LEU A 6 -30.96 -25.41 8.06
N SER A 7 -31.97 -24.82 8.70
CA SER A 7 -32.04 -23.37 8.93
C SER A 7 -31.78 -23.07 10.41
N SER A 8 -30.97 -22.05 10.67
CA SER A 8 -30.71 -21.54 12.01
C SER A 8 -31.44 -20.22 12.21
N SER A 9 -32.01 -20.01 13.40
CA SER A 9 -32.69 -18.75 13.70
C SER A 9 -31.69 -17.59 13.79
N ARG A 10 -32.11 -16.38 13.40
CA ARG A 10 -31.31 -15.14 13.58
C ARG A 10 -30.86 -14.98 15.03
N ARG A 11 -31.70 -15.34 16.00
CA ARG A 11 -31.39 -15.27 17.44
C ARG A 11 -30.21 -16.18 17.79
N THR A 12 -30.21 -17.41 17.27
CA THR A 12 -29.12 -18.38 17.47
C THR A 12 -27.82 -17.86 16.86
N ALA A 13 -27.85 -17.36 15.63
CA ALA A 13 -26.68 -16.80 14.95
C ALA A 13 -26.10 -15.59 15.70
N VAL A 14 -26.95 -14.63 16.12
CA VAL A 14 -26.53 -13.45 16.90
C VAL A 14 -25.96 -13.85 18.26
N SER A 15 -26.53 -14.86 18.93
CA SER A 15 -25.99 -15.38 20.20
C SER A 15 -24.61 -16.00 20.04
N ALA A 16 -24.39 -16.75 18.95
CA ALA A 16 -23.10 -17.32 18.62
C ALA A 16 -22.06 -16.21 18.35
N LEU A 17 -22.40 -15.20 17.54
CA LEU A 17 -21.51 -14.07 17.25
C LEU A 17 -21.15 -13.26 18.50
N LYS A 18 -22.11 -13.02 19.41
CA LYS A 18 -21.82 -12.37 20.71
C LYS A 18 -20.85 -13.19 21.56
N THR A 19 -20.96 -14.52 21.52
CA THR A 19 -20.05 -15.41 22.24
C THR A 19 -18.66 -15.36 21.60
N LEU A 20 -18.57 -15.45 20.27
CA LEU A 20 -17.32 -15.33 19.52
C LEU A 20 -16.65 -13.98 19.79
N ALA A 21 -17.38 -12.86 19.80
CA ALA A 21 -16.81 -11.54 20.08
C ALA A 21 -16.16 -11.47 21.48
N LYS A 22 -16.79 -12.09 22.49
CA LYS A 22 -16.22 -12.19 23.84
C LYS A 22 -14.94 -13.03 23.84
N GLU A 23 -14.95 -14.16 23.15
CA GLU A 23 -13.77 -15.03 23.07
C GLU A 23 -12.63 -14.39 22.27
N GLN A 24 -12.91 -13.66 21.19
CA GLN A 24 -11.90 -12.92 20.44
C GLN A 24 -11.28 -11.79 21.28
N SER A 25 -12.10 -11.06 22.06
CA SER A 25 -11.58 -10.06 23.00
C SER A 25 -10.67 -10.67 24.07
N LYS A 26 -11.05 -11.83 24.65
CA LYS A 26 -10.18 -12.56 25.60
C LYS A 26 -8.90 -13.07 24.92
N LYS A 27 -9.01 -13.59 23.69
CA LYS A 27 -7.88 -14.07 22.91
C LYS A 27 -6.88 -12.94 22.65
N LEU A 28 -7.36 -11.77 22.23
CA LEU A 28 -6.51 -10.59 22.05
C LEU A 28 -5.75 -10.24 23.33
N LYS A 29 -6.44 -10.17 24.47
CA LYS A 29 -5.79 -9.91 25.77
C LYS A 29 -4.73 -10.96 26.13
N SER A 30 -5.04 -12.23 25.91
CA SER A 30 -4.08 -13.33 26.16
C SER A 30 -2.83 -13.21 25.27
N ILE A 31 -3.02 -12.86 24.00
CA ILE A 31 -1.94 -12.68 23.03
C ILE A 31 -1.05 -11.50 23.42
N MET A 32 -1.64 -10.35 23.74
CA MET A 32 -0.89 -9.16 24.13
C MET A 32 -0.13 -9.36 25.43
N ALA A 33 -0.72 -10.06 26.40
CA ALA A 33 -0.05 -10.46 27.63
C ALA A 33 1.18 -11.35 27.36
N LYS A 34 1.04 -12.40 26.54
CA LYS A 34 2.15 -13.29 26.14
C LYS A 34 3.23 -12.58 25.34
N SER A 35 2.83 -11.60 24.54
CA SER A 35 3.73 -10.79 23.72
C SER A 35 4.62 -9.86 24.55
N SER A 36 4.40 -9.77 25.87
CA SER A 36 5.29 -9.00 26.77
C SER A 36 6.68 -9.59 26.87
N ASN A 37 6.88 -10.85 26.46
CA ASN A 37 8.20 -11.48 26.37
C ASN A 37 8.91 -11.19 25.03
N LEU A 38 8.22 -10.59 24.06
CA LEU A 38 8.83 -10.17 22.80
C LEU A 38 9.56 -8.84 23.02
N LEU A 39 10.66 -8.62 22.29
CA LEU A 39 11.40 -7.35 22.39
C LEU A 39 10.76 -6.22 21.59
N ILE A 40 9.98 -6.58 20.55
CA ILE A 40 9.13 -5.69 19.77
C ILE A 40 7.68 -6.13 19.91
N ARG A 41 6.77 -5.17 20.12
CA ARG A 41 5.35 -5.48 20.23
C ARG A 41 4.76 -5.89 18.86
N PRO A 42 3.70 -6.71 18.85
CA PRO A 42 2.89 -6.93 17.66
C PRO A 42 2.47 -5.60 17.04
N THR A 43 2.60 -5.50 15.72
CA THR A 43 2.31 -4.26 15.00
C THR A 43 0.81 -3.97 15.00
N ILE A 44 0.41 -2.72 15.20
CA ILE A 44 -1.00 -2.33 15.21
C ILE A 44 -1.30 -1.46 13.98
N CYS A 45 -2.19 -1.92 13.11
CA CYS A 45 -2.68 -1.13 11.98
C CYS A 45 -4.03 -0.53 12.34
N ILE A 46 -4.16 0.78 12.23
CA ILE A 46 -5.40 1.52 12.46
C ILE A 46 -5.78 2.37 11.24
N ASP A 47 -7.07 2.61 11.13
CA ASP A 47 -7.64 3.46 10.10
C ASP A 47 -9.00 4.01 10.53
N ASN A 48 -9.41 5.10 9.90
CA ASN A 48 -10.65 5.79 10.19
C ASN A 48 -11.86 5.09 9.57
N ILE A 49 -13.00 5.20 10.25
CA ILE A 49 -14.24 4.59 9.80
C ILE A 49 -15.42 5.52 10.08
N ASP A 50 -15.70 6.33 9.07
CA ASP A 50 -16.90 7.17 9.03
C ASP A 50 -18.08 6.38 8.44
N MET A 51 -19.21 6.42 9.15
CA MET A 51 -20.46 5.79 8.72
C MET A 51 -21.63 6.75 8.92
N GLU A 52 -22.46 6.91 7.90
CA GLU A 52 -23.69 7.68 8.03
C GLU A 52 -24.77 6.80 8.69
N GLU A 53 -25.20 7.15 9.89
CA GLU A 53 -26.35 6.56 10.53
C GLU A 53 -27.62 7.25 10.04
N ARG A 54 -28.20 6.70 8.97
CA ARG A 54 -29.42 7.22 8.36
C ARG A 54 -30.65 6.79 9.17
N VAL A 55 -31.44 7.77 9.56
CA VAL A 55 -32.77 7.55 10.16
C VAL A 55 -33.82 7.74 9.09
N HIS A 56 -34.74 6.77 8.93
CA HIS A 56 -35.79 6.82 7.90
C HIS A 56 -36.79 7.96 8.12
N GLN A 57 -37.09 8.29 9.38
CA GLN A 57 -37.99 9.38 9.74
C GLN A 57 -37.35 10.24 10.82
N SER A 58 -36.95 11.45 10.46
CA SER A 58 -36.34 12.40 11.39
C SER A 58 -37.34 12.85 12.46
N SER A 59 -36.93 12.85 13.72
CA SER A 59 -37.68 13.42 14.85
C SER A 59 -36.74 14.15 15.81
N ILE A 60 -37.28 14.80 16.85
CA ILE A 60 -36.45 15.46 17.87
C ILE A 60 -35.64 14.36 18.60
N GLY A 61 -34.31 14.45 18.54
CA GLY A 61 -33.39 13.44 19.07
C GLY A 61 -33.10 12.26 18.13
N HIS A 62 -33.78 12.15 16.99
CA HIS A 62 -33.50 11.12 15.97
C HIS A 62 -33.25 11.78 14.63
N ARG A 63 -31.98 12.08 14.35
CA ARG A 63 -31.55 12.65 13.08
C ARG A 63 -30.45 11.78 12.50
N THR A 64 -30.34 11.82 11.17
CA THR A 64 -29.17 11.30 10.50
C THR A 64 -27.92 11.96 11.07
N HIS A 65 -26.95 11.16 11.49
CA HIS A 65 -25.69 11.64 12.02
C HIS A 65 -24.55 10.77 11.48
N THR A 66 -23.35 11.34 11.43
CA THR A 66 -22.15 10.59 11.02
C THR A 66 -21.48 10.05 12.27
N PHE A 67 -21.43 8.73 12.40
CA PHE A 67 -20.53 8.08 13.33
C PHE A 67 -19.10 8.21 12.80
N ARG A 68 -18.19 8.66 13.66
CA ARG A 68 -16.77 8.82 13.35
C ARG A 68 -15.96 7.94 14.29
N GLY A 69 -15.61 6.76 13.83
CA GLY A 69 -14.84 5.81 14.61
C GLY A 69 -13.44 5.56 14.04
N THR A 70 -12.68 4.77 14.78
CA THR A 70 -11.39 4.23 14.37
C THR A 70 -11.42 2.73 14.60
N TRP A 71 -10.80 2.00 13.70
CA TRP A 71 -10.76 0.55 13.77
C TRP A 71 -9.40 0.02 13.30
N GLY A 72 -9.18 -1.27 13.41
CA GLY A 72 -7.86 -1.83 13.16
C GLY A 72 -7.69 -3.26 13.60
N TYR A 73 -6.46 -3.73 13.47
CA TYR A 73 -6.06 -5.06 13.93
C TYR A 73 -4.61 -5.07 14.42
N VAL A 74 -4.32 -6.08 15.22
CA VAL A 74 -2.98 -6.45 15.66
C VAL A 74 -2.43 -7.53 14.73
N HIS A 75 -1.21 -7.34 14.24
CA HIS A 75 -0.45 -8.28 13.43
C HIS A 75 0.70 -8.87 14.26
N LEU A 76 0.65 -10.18 14.52
CA LEU A 76 1.75 -10.83 15.21
C LEU A 76 2.94 -11.00 14.26
N PRO A 77 4.17 -10.82 14.77
CA PRO A 77 5.36 -10.99 13.97
C PRO A 77 5.59 -12.46 13.59
N ASP A 78 6.02 -12.69 12.35
CA ASP A 78 6.46 -14.02 11.89
C ASP A 78 7.66 -14.47 12.72
N GLN A 79 7.53 -15.61 13.39
CA GLN A 79 8.58 -16.20 14.22
C GLN A 79 9.83 -16.54 13.41
N LYS A 80 9.67 -16.92 12.12
CA LYS A 80 10.82 -17.16 11.23
C LYS A 80 11.58 -15.87 10.94
N LEU A 81 10.87 -14.76 10.75
CA LEU A 81 11.51 -13.45 10.59
C LEU A 81 12.25 -13.07 11.86
N LEU A 82 11.57 -13.11 13.02
CA LEU A 82 12.17 -12.76 14.32
C LEU A 82 13.45 -13.55 14.62
N ALA A 83 13.50 -14.84 14.26
CA ALA A 83 14.69 -15.67 14.46
C ALA A 83 15.92 -15.20 13.64
N THR A 84 15.74 -14.34 12.64
CA THR A 84 16.83 -13.75 11.84
C THR A 84 17.28 -12.37 12.30
N LEU A 85 16.64 -11.81 13.32
CA LEU A 85 16.86 -10.43 13.79
C LEU A 85 17.71 -10.43 15.04
N ASP A 86 18.57 -9.41 15.19
CA ASP A 86 19.24 -9.13 16.45
C ASP A 86 18.24 -8.55 17.45
N PRO A 87 17.95 -9.26 18.55
CA PRO A 87 16.98 -8.80 19.52
C PRO A 87 17.39 -7.50 20.24
N SER A 88 18.69 -7.21 20.36
CA SER A 88 19.22 -5.99 20.98
C SER A 88 18.93 -4.73 20.15
N GLU A 89 18.80 -4.89 18.83
CA GLU A 89 18.49 -3.83 17.88
C GLU A 89 16.99 -3.49 17.81
N LEU A 90 16.11 -4.26 18.46
CA LEU A 90 14.65 -4.09 18.41
C LEU A 90 14.08 -3.38 19.66
N THR A 91 14.90 -2.62 20.36
CA THR A 91 14.53 -1.96 21.62
C THR A 91 14.24 -0.47 21.44
N ILE A 92 13.53 0.15 22.40
CA ILE A 92 13.33 1.60 22.46
C ILE A 92 14.68 2.33 22.51
N SER A 93 15.64 1.81 23.29
CA SER A 93 16.98 2.40 23.39
C SER A 93 17.70 2.41 22.05
N ALA A 94 17.69 1.28 21.32
CA ALA A 94 18.32 1.17 20.01
C ALA A 94 17.68 2.12 18.99
N TYR A 95 16.34 2.26 19.03
CA TYR A 95 15.61 3.24 18.21
C TYR A 95 16.13 4.66 18.47
N TYR A 96 16.11 5.14 19.71
CA TYR A 96 16.53 6.52 20.01
C TYR A 96 18.03 6.76 19.79
N GLN A 97 18.88 5.79 20.10
CA GLN A 97 20.32 5.89 19.80
C GLN A 97 20.57 6.06 18.30
N SER A 98 19.77 5.39 17.45
CA SER A 98 19.87 5.60 15.99
C SER A 98 19.41 6.99 15.56
N LEU A 99 18.38 7.56 16.24
CA LEU A 99 17.89 8.91 15.96
C LEU A 99 18.86 10.00 16.41
N GLU A 100 19.68 9.77 17.44
CA GLU A 100 20.70 10.74 17.87
C GLU A 100 21.68 11.08 16.75
N GLN A 101 22.00 10.11 15.90
CA GLN A 101 22.90 10.28 14.75
C GLN A 101 22.34 11.26 13.71
N VAL A 102 21.01 11.43 13.66
CA VAL A 102 20.34 12.36 12.73
C VAL A 102 20.75 13.81 12.99
N LYS A 103 21.06 14.18 14.23
CA LYS A 103 21.46 15.56 14.59
C LYS A 103 22.72 16.03 13.86
N SER A 104 23.62 15.10 13.55
CA SER A 104 24.88 15.33 12.84
C SER A 104 24.89 14.77 11.42
N MET A 105 23.78 14.18 10.97
CA MET A 105 23.69 13.55 9.65
C MET A 105 23.58 14.63 8.57
N GLU A 106 24.53 14.64 7.64
CA GLU A 106 24.46 15.51 6.47
C GLU A 106 23.54 14.87 5.42
N LEU A 107 22.46 15.57 5.07
CA LEU A 107 21.54 15.10 4.04
C LEU A 107 22.16 15.26 2.65
N ASN A 108 22.30 14.14 1.94
CA ASN A 108 22.81 14.12 0.57
C ASN A 108 21.78 13.51 -0.38
N PRO A 109 21.48 14.14 -1.54
CA PRO A 109 20.62 13.53 -2.57
C PRO A 109 21.00 12.09 -2.94
N THR A 110 22.29 11.71 -2.85
CA THR A 110 22.74 10.33 -3.12
C THR A 110 22.11 9.28 -2.21
N MET A 111 21.57 9.66 -1.05
CA MET A 111 20.82 8.77 -0.16
C MET A 111 19.51 8.28 -0.78
N PHE A 112 18.97 9.01 -1.76
CA PHE A 112 17.74 8.67 -2.48
C PHE A 112 18.01 8.25 -3.92
N LEU A 113 19.18 8.56 -4.48
CA LEU A 113 19.54 8.15 -5.83
C LEU A 113 19.92 6.66 -5.86
N PRO A 114 19.62 5.95 -6.96
CA PRO A 114 20.03 4.57 -7.10
C PRO A 114 21.56 4.47 -7.26
N THR A 115 22.16 3.56 -6.51
CA THR A 115 23.53 3.06 -6.68
C THR A 115 23.70 2.36 -8.03
N LEU A 116 24.93 2.11 -8.47
CA LEU A 116 25.18 1.41 -9.74
C LEU A 116 24.50 0.02 -9.81
N PRO A 117 24.55 -0.83 -8.76
CA PRO A 117 23.79 -2.09 -8.77
C PRO A 117 22.26 -1.89 -8.86
N GLU A 118 21.71 -0.87 -8.17
CA GLU A 118 20.28 -0.55 -8.24
C GLU A 118 19.89 -0.02 -9.63
N GLN A 119 20.77 0.71 -10.34
CA GLN A 119 20.54 1.16 -11.71
C GLN A 119 20.51 -0.01 -12.71
N GLU A 120 21.46 -0.96 -12.58
CA GLU A 120 21.45 -2.17 -13.40
C GLU A 120 20.24 -3.06 -13.10
N HIS A 121 19.80 -3.09 -11.84
CA HIS A 121 18.55 -3.74 -11.46
C HIS A 121 17.35 -3.05 -12.13
N ASP A 122 17.26 -1.72 -12.07
CA ASP A 122 16.17 -0.95 -12.69
C ASP A 122 16.10 -1.17 -14.21
N LYS A 123 17.27 -1.29 -14.87
CA LYS A 123 17.34 -1.68 -16.28
C LYS A 123 16.75 -3.06 -16.53
N LYS A 124 17.05 -4.06 -15.69
CA LYS A 124 16.46 -5.40 -15.79
C LYS A 124 14.95 -5.37 -15.54
N VAL A 125 14.47 -4.56 -14.60
CA VAL A 125 13.04 -4.35 -14.35
C VAL A 125 12.36 -3.82 -15.61
N TRP A 126 12.84 -2.73 -16.20
CA TRP A 126 12.31 -2.20 -17.45
C TRP A 126 12.26 -3.24 -18.57
N LYS A 127 13.37 -3.94 -18.80
CA LYS A 127 13.47 -4.99 -19.82
C LYS A 127 12.47 -6.11 -19.57
N SER A 128 12.26 -6.52 -18.31
CA SER A 128 11.25 -7.53 -17.97
C SER A 128 9.82 -7.06 -18.24
N GLN A 129 9.51 -5.78 -18.01
CA GLN A 129 8.20 -5.22 -18.30
C GLN A 129 7.95 -5.14 -19.81
N ILE A 130 8.97 -4.80 -20.61
CA ILE A 130 8.91 -4.83 -22.08
C ILE A 130 8.72 -6.28 -22.57
N ALA A 131 9.53 -7.21 -22.07
CA ALA A 131 9.46 -8.63 -22.40
C ALA A 131 8.09 -9.23 -22.05
N LYS A 132 7.49 -8.81 -20.92
CA LYS A 132 6.13 -9.21 -20.54
C LYS A 132 5.10 -8.76 -21.59
N VAL A 133 5.14 -7.49 -22.02
CA VAL A 133 4.21 -6.98 -23.04
C VAL A 133 4.45 -7.67 -24.38
N LEU A 134 5.71 -7.93 -24.75
CA LEU A 134 6.06 -8.72 -25.94
C LEU A 134 5.42 -10.12 -25.88
N LYS A 135 5.55 -10.83 -24.74
CA LYS A 135 4.92 -12.14 -24.49
C LYS A 135 3.41 -12.10 -24.62
N GLU A 136 2.81 -11.13 -23.92
CA GLU A 136 1.38 -11.05 -23.73
C GLU A 136 0.64 -10.47 -24.93
N GLN A 137 1.32 -9.76 -25.86
CA GLN A 137 0.65 -9.04 -26.95
C GLN A 137 1.15 -9.37 -28.35
N ILE A 138 2.38 -9.88 -28.53
CA ILE A 138 2.99 -9.93 -29.87
C ILE A 138 3.61 -11.30 -30.19
N ALA A 139 4.46 -11.83 -29.33
CA ALA A 139 5.31 -12.97 -29.66
C ALA A 139 5.58 -13.90 -28.47
N GLU A 140 5.94 -15.14 -28.75
CA GLU A 140 6.54 -16.07 -27.80
C GLU A 140 7.97 -16.38 -28.23
N SER A 141 8.88 -16.52 -27.27
CA SER A 141 10.24 -16.95 -27.58
C SER A 141 10.26 -18.44 -27.92
N THR A 142 11.15 -18.83 -28.84
CA THR A 142 11.44 -20.24 -29.12
C THR A 142 12.29 -20.90 -28.03
N ASP A 143 12.99 -20.10 -27.22
CA ASP A 143 13.82 -20.58 -26.10
C ASP A 143 13.70 -19.59 -24.93
N GLU A 144 12.90 -19.96 -23.93
CA GLU A 144 12.61 -19.08 -22.79
C GLU A 144 13.84 -18.91 -21.86
N ASP A 145 14.73 -19.89 -21.78
CA ASP A 145 15.88 -19.87 -20.86
C ASP A 145 16.96 -18.90 -21.32
N LEU A 146 17.12 -18.73 -22.63
CA LEU A 146 18.05 -17.76 -23.23
C LEU A 146 17.46 -16.36 -23.40
N SER A 147 16.17 -16.20 -23.13
CA SER A 147 15.44 -14.96 -23.35
C SER A 147 15.44 -14.06 -22.11
N ILE A 148 15.38 -12.75 -22.32
CA ILE A 148 15.14 -11.79 -21.26
C ILE A 148 13.82 -12.16 -20.55
N PRO A 149 13.85 -12.38 -19.23
CA PRO A 149 12.69 -12.89 -18.50
C PRO A 149 11.57 -11.84 -18.44
N THR A 150 10.33 -12.32 -18.40
CA THR A 150 9.13 -11.46 -18.26
C THR A 150 8.86 -11.03 -16.82
N SER A 151 9.54 -11.64 -15.86
CA SER A 151 9.46 -11.29 -14.45
C SER A 151 10.71 -10.50 -14.03
N PRO A 152 10.56 -9.40 -13.29
CA PRO A 152 11.70 -8.65 -12.79
C PRO A 152 12.50 -9.49 -11.79
N PRO A 153 13.83 -9.31 -11.72
CA PRO A 153 14.63 -9.97 -10.69
C PRO A 153 14.20 -9.52 -9.29
N GLU A 154 14.34 -10.41 -8.32
CA GLU A 154 13.98 -10.14 -6.92
C GLU A 154 15.09 -9.35 -6.20
N ILE A 155 14.71 -8.53 -5.21
CA ILE A 155 15.65 -7.89 -4.27
C ILE A 155 15.45 -8.44 -2.86
N GLU A 156 14.26 -8.24 -2.30
CA GLU A 156 13.96 -8.62 -0.92
C GLU A 156 12.49 -9.07 -0.85
N VAL A 157 12.26 -10.36 -1.10
CA VAL A 157 10.92 -10.97 -1.05
C VAL A 157 10.62 -11.47 0.36
N ILE A 158 9.45 -11.09 0.86
CA ILE A 158 8.99 -11.47 2.20
C ILE A 158 8.27 -12.84 2.19
N SER A 159 8.11 -13.41 3.38
CA SER A 159 7.38 -14.67 3.57
C SER A 159 5.92 -14.55 3.10
N HIS A 160 5.48 -15.47 2.25
CA HIS A 160 4.08 -15.56 1.83
C HIS A 160 3.20 -16.31 2.84
N ALA A 161 3.69 -16.60 4.06
CA ALA A 161 2.87 -17.24 5.08
C ALA A 161 1.65 -16.37 5.42
N ALA A 162 0.51 -17.03 5.68
CA ALA A 162 -0.69 -16.32 6.06
C ALA A 162 -0.44 -15.57 7.39
N PRO A 163 -0.80 -14.27 7.48
CA PRO A 163 -0.52 -13.46 8.67
C PRO A 163 -1.43 -13.89 9.82
N ASP A 164 -0.92 -13.80 11.05
CA ASP A 164 -1.73 -13.97 12.25
C ASP A 164 -2.27 -12.61 12.71
N LEU A 165 -3.55 -12.38 12.45
CA LEU A 165 -4.23 -11.10 12.63
C LEU A 165 -5.36 -11.22 13.66
N HIS A 166 -5.47 -10.22 14.53
CA HIS A 166 -6.56 -10.10 15.50
C HIS A 166 -7.20 -8.73 15.45
N MET A 167 -8.50 -8.68 15.14
CA MET A 167 -9.23 -7.43 15.11
C MET A 167 -9.29 -6.76 16.48
N LEU A 168 -9.13 -5.45 16.47
CA LEU A 168 -9.59 -4.60 17.56
C LEU A 168 -11.12 -4.48 17.49
N LYS A 169 -11.74 -4.14 18.60
CA LYS A 169 -13.13 -3.69 18.63
C LYS A 169 -13.18 -2.28 18.03
N LEU A 170 -14.21 -2.03 17.21
CA LEU A 170 -14.48 -0.68 16.69
C LEU A 170 -14.55 0.34 17.84
N MET A 171 -13.80 1.43 17.69
CA MET A 171 -13.67 2.47 18.70
C MET A 171 -14.57 3.65 18.35
N ASP A 172 -15.26 4.17 19.35
CA ASP A 172 -16.07 5.40 19.25
C ASP A 172 -15.16 6.62 19.51
N ALA A 173 -14.10 6.71 18.71
CA ALA A 173 -13.09 7.75 18.75
C ALA A 173 -12.56 7.93 17.33
N SER A 174 -12.36 9.18 16.92
CA SER A 174 -11.92 9.54 15.56
C SER A 174 -10.46 9.96 15.60
N ASP A 175 -9.58 9.29 14.86
CA ASP A 175 -8.17 9.66 14.73
C ASP A 175 -7.91 10.91 13.86
N ASN A 176 -8.95 11.55 13.32
CA ASN A 176 -8.89 12.79 12.55
C ASN A 176 -8.46 14.05 13.35
N SER A 177 -8.07 13.92 14.63
CA SER A 177 -7.50 15.01 15.42
C SER A 177 -6.48 14.50 16.43
N ALA A 178 -5.62 15.39 16.95
CA ALA A 178 -4.66 15.07 18.00
C ALA A 178 -5.33 14.58 19.30
N GLU A 179 -6.46 15.17 19.68
CA GLU A 179 -7.24 14.70 20.84
C GLU A 179 -7.82 13.29 20.58
N GLY A 180 -8.39 13.10 19.39
CA GLY A 180 -9.04 11.85 19.04
C GLY A 180 -8.08 10.66 18.89
N ILE A 181 -6.86 10.87 18.36
CA ILE A 181 -5.84 9.81 18.36
C ILE A 181 -5.40 9.44 19.79
N GLY A 182 -5.40 10.38 20.73
CA GLY A 182 -5.19 10.09 22.16
C GLY A 182 -6.27 9.15 22.73
N GLN A 183 -7.54 9.43 22.45
CA GLN A 183 -8.67 8.58 22.83
C GLN A 183 -8.60 7.18 22.18
N VAL A 184 -8.11 7.10 20.94
CA VAL A 184 -7.86 5.83 20.25
C VAL A 184 -6.81 5.00 21.00
N PHE A 185 -5.69 5.59 21.44
CA PHE A 185 -4.68 4.85 22.22
C PHE A 185 -5.19 4.39 23.58
N GLU A 186 -5.96 5.22 24.29
CA GLU A 186 -6.61 4.80 25.54
C GLU A 186 -7.50 3.56 25.30
N SER A 187 -8.26 3.55 24.20
CA SER A 187 -9.09 2.41 23.84
C SER A 187 -8.25 1.18 23.48
N ILE A 188 -7.16 1.33 22.72
CA ILE A 188 -6.24 0.22 22.39
C ILE A 188 -5.67 -0.39 23.67
N ILE A 189 -5.18 0.42 24.61
CA ILE A 189 -4.62 -0.07 25.89
C ILE A 189 -5.69 -0.87 26.66
N GLN A 190 -6.92 -0.35 26.77
CA GLN A 190 -8.03 -1.05 27.42
C GLN A 190 -8.38 -2.39 26.74
N GLN A 191 -8.37 -2.42 25.41
CA GLN A 191 -8.72 -3.61 24.63
C GLN A 191 -7.64 -4.69 24.69
N THR A 192 -6.37 -4.29 24.66
CA THR A 192 -5.21 -5.20 24.80
C THR A 192 -5.10 -5.76 26.23
N GLY A 193 -5.70 -5.08 27.22
CA GLY A 193 -5.66 -5.50 28.63
C GLY A 193 -4.32 -5.26 29.30
N LEU A 194 -3.43 -4.48 28.67
CA LEU A 194 -2.18 -4.02 29.24
C LEU A 194 -2.43 -2.78 30.12
N THR A 195 -1.59 -2.58 31.13
CA THR A 195 -1.50 -1.26 31.80
C THR A 195 -0.75 -0.27 30.91
N GLY A 196 -0.85 1.03 31.21
CA GLY A 196 -0.04 2.07 30.55
C GLY A 196 1.44 1.70 30.56
N ASP A 197 2.02 1.51 31.74
CA ASP A 197 3.41 1.06 31.92
C ASP A 197 3.78 -0.14 31.02
N GLN A 198 2.93 -1.16 30.95
CA GLN A 198 3.21 -2.36 30.15
C GLN A 198 3.17 -2.08 28.64
N PHE A 199 2.24 -1.22 28.20
CA PHE A 199 2.13 -0.83 26.80
C PHE A 199 3.32 0.00 26.37
N PHE A 200 3.72 0.98 27.19
CA PHE A 200 4.81 1.91 26.90
C PHE A 200 6.23 1.35 27.15
N ALA A 201 6.35 0.18 27.79
CA ALA A 201 7.64 -0.46 28.11
C ALA A 201 8.42 -1.00 26.89
N GLN A 202 7.76 -1.20 25.75
CA GLN A 202 8.36 -1.85 24.57
C GLN A 202 8.03 -1.08 23.30
N LEU A 203 8.93 -1.18 22.31
CA LEU A 203 8.74 -0.54 21.01
C LEU A 203 7.45 -1.07 20.38
N GLN A 204 6.57 -0.15 19.98
CA GLN A 204 5.24 -0.42 19.42
C GLN A 204 5.18 0.10 17.99
N PRO A 205 5.45 -0.75 16.99
CA PRO A 205 5.21 -0.41 15.60
C PRO A 205 3.71 -0.20 15.35
N MET A 206 3.36 0.83 14.59
CA MET A 206 2.00 1.10 14.16
C MET A 206 1.96 1.51 12.69
N ASP A 207 0.84 1.24 12.03
CA ASP A 207 0.58 1.69 10.67
C ASP A 207 -0.72 2.48 10.63
N GLY A 208 -0.74 3.50 9.78
CA GLY A 208 -1.92 4.29 9.50
C GLY A 208 -1.73 5.08 8.21
N ASP A 209 -2.76 5.80 7.81
CA ASP A 209 -2.63 6.77 6.73
C ASP A 209 -1.77 7.97 7.18
N LEU A 210 -1.40 8.84 6.23
CA LEU A 210 -0.56 9.99 6.55
C LEU A 210 -1.24 10.97 7.53
N ALA A 211 -2.56 11.11 7.49
CA ALA A 211 -3.28 12.02 8.37
C ALA A 211 -3.26 11.52 9.82
N THR A 212 -3.44 10.22 10.06
CA THR A 212 -3.27 9.58 11.37
C THR A 212 -1.88 9.87 11.94
N ILE A 213 -0.83 9.74 11.11
CA ILE A 213 0.56 9.99 11.53
C ILE A 213 0.80 11.47 11.83
N GLN A 214 0.22 12.39 11.05
CA GLN A 214 0.29 13.82 11.33
C GLN A 214 -0.38 14.18 12.66
N ASN A 215 -1.55 13.60 12.94
CA ASN A 215 -2.28 13.81 14.19
C ASN A 215 -1.52 13.22 15.39
N PHE A 216 -0.92 12.03 15.24
CA PHE A 216 -0.02 11.45 16.23
C PHE A 216 1.16 12.37 16.54
N ASN A 217 1.89 12.82 15.50
CA ASN A 217 3.02 13.73 15.69
C ASN A 217 2.59 15.07 16.31
N CYS A 218 1.39 15.56 15.99
CA CYS A 218 0.84 16.76 16.61
C CYS A 218 0.59 16.55 18.10
N LEU A 219 -0.03 15.43 18.49
CA LEU A 219 -0.26 15.06 19.88
C LEU A 219 1.06 14.94 20.65
N GLN A 220 2.05 14.23 20.09
CA GLN A 220 3.36 14.05 20.70
C GLN A 220 4.05 15.40 20.93
N ASN A 221 4.00 16.31 19.95
CA ASN A 221 4.59 17.65 20.07
C ASN A 221 3.88 18.52 21.11
N GLN A 222 2.56 18.40 21.26
CA GLN A 222 1.80 19.13 22.29
C GLN A 222 2.12 18.66 23.72
N GLN A 223 2.48 17.39 23.87
CA GLN A 223 2.80 16.77 25.16
C GLN A 223 4.30 16.79 25.47
N ALA A 224 5.14 17.19 24.52
CA ALA A 224 6.58 17.31 24.70
C ALA A 224 6.98 18.64 25.37
N PRO A 225 8.01 18.65 26.24
CA PRO A 225 8.69 17.49 26.81
C PRO A 225 7.90 16.91 28.01
N SER A 226 7.78 15.58 28.07
CA SER A 226 7.24 14.88 29.23
C SER A 226 8.15 13.71 29.60
N SER A 227 8.37 13.48 30.90
CA SER A 227 9.05 12.30 31.42
C SER A 227 8.11 11.10 31.62
N VAL A 228 6.80 11.32 31.51
CA VAL A 228 5.77 10.30 31.67
C VAL A 228 5.58 9.56 30.33
N PRO A 229 5.83 8.23 30.26
CA PRO A 229 5.77 7.45 29.02
C PRO A 229 4.44 7.60 28.26
N GLU A 230 3.32 7.65 28.99
CA GLU A 230 1.98 7.82 28.43
C GLU A 230 1.81 9.12 27.65
N TYR A 231 2.52 10.18 28.04
CA TYR A 231 2.41 11.50 27.41
C TYR A 231 3.49 11.71 26.35
N CYS A 232 4.69 11.15 26.52
CA CYS A 232 5.72 11.30 25.49
C CYS A 232 5.54 10.31 24.32
N MET A 233 4.86 9.18 24.54
CA MET A 233 4.58 8.15 23.51
C MET A 233 5.83 7.70 22.74
N ASN A 234 6.98 7.75 23.41
CA ASN A 234 8.29 7.55 22.79
C ASN A 234 8.52 6.12 22.28
N ASN A 235 7.74 5.15 22.75
CA ASN A 235 7.84 3.78 22.28
C ASN A 235 7.11 3.55 20.94
N ILE A 236 6.24 4.46 20.49
CA ILE A 236 5.41 4.26 19.29
C ILE A 236 6.18 4.72 18.04
N VAL A 237 6.22 3.85 17.02
CA VAL A 237 6.82 4.16 15.72
C VAL A 237 5.79 3.93 14.63
N PHE A 238 5.32 5.01 14.01
CA PHE A 238 4.39 4.94 12.89
C PHE A 238 5.10 4.73 11.54
N GLN A 239 4.58 3.82 10.75
CA GLN A 239 4.93 3.61 9.35
C GLN A 239 3.84 4.14 8.43
N LEU A 240 4.24 4.73 7.30
CA LEU A 240 3.32 5.12 6.24
C LEU A 240 2.65 3.86 5.65
N GLY A 241 1.32 3.89 5.57
CA GLY A 241 0.55 2.89 4.82
C GLY A 241 1.00 2.82 3.36
N ALA A 242 1.36 1.62 2.90
CA ALA A 242 1.91 1.46 1.56
C ALA A 242 0.86 1.64 0.47
N SER A 243 -0.40 1.27 0.71
CA SER A 243 -1.49 1.55 -0.22
C SER A 243 -1.82 3.04 -0.27
N HIS A 244 -1.96 3.71 0.87
CA HIS A 244 -2.23 5.14 0.90
C HIS A 244 -1.12 5.96 0.23
N THR A 245 0.14 5.54 0.40
CA THR A 245 1.29 6.13 -0.31
C THR A 245 1.15 5.96 -1.82
N LEU A 246 0.89 4.74 -2.30
CA LEU A 246 0.65 4.46 -3.72
C LEU A 246 -0.51 5.29 -4.27
N TRP A 247 -1.67 5.29 -3.59
CA TRP A 247 -2.91 5.95 -4.03
C TRP A 247 -2.78 7.46 -4.17
N ASN A 248 -2.12 8.13 -3.23
CA ASN A 248 -1.95 9.58 -3.30
C ASN A 248 -0.95 9.96 -4.40
N ILE A 249 0.16 9.24 -4.51
CA ILE A 249 1.20 9.55 -5.49
C ILE A 249 0.73 9.23 -6.91
N LEU A 250 0.10 8.07 -7.13
CA LEU A 250 -0.46 7.74 -8.44
C LEU A 250 -1.55 8.72 -8.84
N SER A 251 -2.37 9.22 -7.90
CA SER A 251 -3.40 10.21 -8.21
C SER A 251 -2.78 11.51 -8.69
N ALA A 252 -1.66 11.94 -8.09
CA ALA A 252 -0.93 13.13 -8.51
C ALA A 252 -0.25 12.92 -9.88
N ILE A 253 0.39 11.77 -10.10
CA ILE A 253 0.99 11.40 -11.40
C ILE A 253 -0.09 11.36 -12.49
N PHE A 254 -1.22 10.70 -12.24
CA PHE A 254 -2.28 10.58 -13.24
C PHE A 254 -2.91 11.94 -13.55
N SER A 255 -3.14 12.78 -12.53
CA SER A 255 -3.65 14.14 -12.74
C SER A 255 -2.66 15.02 -13.51
N HIS A 256 -1.36 14.83 -13.33
CA HIS A 256 -0.33 15.55 -14.08
C HIS A 256 -0.33 15.18 -15.57
N HIS A 257 -0.56 13.90 -15.88
CA HIS A 257 -0.49 13.36 -17.23
C HIS A 257 -1.83 13.23 -17.95
N ILE A 258 -2.96 13.53 -17.31
CA ILE A 258 -4.29 13.29 -17.89
C ILE A 258 -4.50 14.07 -19.18
N GLY A 259 -4.01 15.31 -19.26
CA GLY A 259 -4.17 16.22 -20.40
C GLY A 259 -5.52 16.93 -20.45
N ASP A 260 -5.84 17.49 -21.62
CA ASP A 260 -7.05 18.27 -21.87
C ASP A 260 -7.90 17.64 -22.99
N PRO A 261 -9.00 16.93 -22.65
CA PRO A 261 -9.89 16.33 -23.63
C PRO A 261 -10.60 17.32 -24.56
N SER A 262 -10.65 18.61 -24.21
CA SER A 262 -11.23 19.64 -25.08
C SER A 262 -10.28 20.08 -26.20
N ASN A 263 -8.99 19.76 -26.09
CA ASN A 263 -7.98 20.07 -27.08
C ASN A 263 -7.56 18.81 -27.84
N MET A 264 -8.04 18.64 -29.07
CA MET A 264 -7.72 17.48 -29.91
C MET A 264 -6.21 17.35 -30.27
N LEU A 265 -5.42 18.40 -30.06
CA LEU A 265 -3.96 18.38 -30.25
C LEU A 265 -3.19 17.94 -29.00
N ASP A 266 -3.86 17.89 -27.84
CA ASP A 266 -3.30 17.42 -26.58
C ASP A 266 -3.11 15.89 -26.63
N CYS A 267 -1.93 15.41 -26.23
CA CYS A 267 -1.59 13.99 -26.26
C CYS A 267 -1.49 13.38 -24.85
N GLY A 268 -2.31 13.85 -23.91
CA GLY A 268 -2.36 13.32 -22.56
C GLY A 268 -2.96 11.92 -22.48
N ALA A 269 -2.95 11.36 -21.27
CA ALA A 269 -3.45 10.03 -20.97
C ALA A 269 -4.92 9.83 -21.39
N TRP A 270 -5.73 10.89 -21.45
CA TRP A 270 -7.12 10.84 -21.90
C TRP A 270 -7.28 10.22 -23.30
N GLN A 271 -6.37 10.49 -24.24
CA GLN A 271 -6.46 9.93 -25.59
C GLN A 271 -6.30 8.42 -25.58
N HIS A 272 -5.37 7.92 -24.78
CA HIS A 272 -5.14 6.48 -24.61
C HIS A 272 -6.34 5.81 -23.94
N LEU A 273 -6.96 6.45 -22.96
CA LEU A 273 -8.16 5.95 -22.29
C LEU A 273 -9.31 5.79 -23.27
N GLU A 274 -9.63 6.83 -24.03
CA GLU A 274 -10.72 6.80 -25.03
C GLU A 274 -10.44 5.76 -26.12
N ALA A 275 -9.20 5.65 -26.60
CA ALA A 275 -8.79 4.63 -27.56
C ALA A 275 -8.92 3.19 -27.00
N LEU A 276 -8.73 3.00 -25.70
CA LEU A 276 -8.91 1.73 -25.00
C LEU A 276 -10.37 1.47 -24.58
N GLY A 277 -11.31 2.32 -24.99
CA GLY A 277 -12.75 2.22 -24.70
C GLY A 277 -13.12 2.62 -23.27
N PHE A 278 -12.27 3.38 -22.59
CA PHE A 278 -12.51 3.86 -21.22
C PHE A 278 -12.75 5.37 -21.21
N ALA A 279 -13.89 5.78 -20.64
CA ALA A 279 -14.26 7.20 -20.59
C ALA A 279 -13.29 7.98 -19.69
N ALA A 280 -12.56 8.95 -20.26
CA ALA A 280 -11.46 9.63 -19.58
C ALA A 280 -11.90 10.38 -18.31
N HIS A 281 -13.12 10.94 -18.32
CA HIS A 281 -13.69 11.64 -17.16
C HIS A 281 -13.92 10.73 -15.93
N LYS A 282 -13.88 9.40 -16.09
CA LYS A 282 -14.00 8.42 -14.99
C LYS A 282 -12.64 7.94 -14.47
N ALA A 283 -11.54 8.36 -15.10
CA ALA A 283 -10.23 7.77 -14.85
C ALA A 283 -9.63 8.17 -13.51
N ILE A 284 -9.92 9.39 -13.04
CA ILE A 284 -9.47 9.89 -11.74
C ILE A 284 -10.66 9.84 -10.77
N GLN A 285 -10.74 8.75 -10.02
CA GLN A 285 -11.82 8.52 -9.05
C GLN A 285 -11.23 8.18 -7.68
N LYS A 286 -11.25 9.16 -6.75
CA LYS A 286 -10.77 8.98 -5.36
C LYS A 286 -11.52 7.91 -4.54
N LYS A 287 -12.58 7.33 -5.09
CA LYS A 287 -13.35 6.23 -4.47
C LYS A 287 -12.93 4.85 -4.96
N ASP A 288 -12.13 4.77 -6.02
CA ASP A 288 -11.72 3.51 -6.64
C ASP A 288 -10.28 3.62 -7.17
N PHE A 289 -9.33 3.59 -6.24
CA PHE A 289 -7.90 3.66 -6.59
C PHE A 289 -7.43 2.43 -7.38
N THR A 290 -8.04 1.26 -7.16
CA THR A 290 -7.76 0.05 -7.94
C THR A 290 -8.04 0.27 -9.41
N LEU A 291 -9.18 0.89 -9.75
CA LEU A 291 -9.50 1.27 -11.12
C LEU A 291 -8.45 2.22 -11.70
N MET A 292 -8.03 3.24 -10.94
CA MET A 292 -7.01 4.20 -11.38
C MET A 292 -5.71 3.50 -11.74
N VAL A 293 -5.18 2.65 -10.84
CA VAL A 293 -3.92 1.93 -11.05
C VAL A 293 -4.01 1.02 -12.28
N ASN A 294 -5.15 0.32 -12.43
CA ASN A 294 -5.37 -0.57 -13.57
C ASN A 294 -5.43 0.19 -14.90
N GLN A 295 -6.03 1.38 -14.95
CA GLN A 295 -6.02 2.17 -16.18
C GLN A 295 -4.62 2.71 -16.50
N MET A 296 -3.84 3.14 -15.50
CA MET A 296 -2.44 3.54 -15.72
C MET A 296 -1.60 2.38 -16.25
N GLU A 297 -1.75 1.17 -15.71
CA GLU A 297 -1.06 -0.03 -16.21
C GLU A 297 -1.46 -0.36 -17.65
N ARG A 298 -2.75 -0.30 -17.99
CA ARG A 298 -3.21 -0.54 -19.37
C ARG A 298 -2.62 0.46 -20.36
N ILE A 299 -2.55 1.74 -20.00
CA ILE A 299 -1.93 2.76 -20.86
C ILE A 299 -0.44 2.49 -21.02
N PHE A 300 0.25 2.18 -19.92
CA PHE A 300 1.66 1.84 -19.93
C PHE A 300 1.96 0.65 -20.85
N GLU A 301 1.20 -0.45 -20.73
CA GLU A 301 1.36 -1.64 -21.57
C GLU A 301 0.99 -1.37 -23.03
N ALA A 302 -0.04 -0.57 -23.30
CA ALA A 302 -0.40 -0.18 -24.67
C ALA A 302 0.71 0.63 -25.35
N LEU A 303 1.37 1.54 -24.61
CA LEU A 303 2.50 2.31 -25.12
C LEU A 303 3.72 1.42 -25.39
N LEU A 304 4.04 0.48 -24.49
CA LEU A 304 5.11 -0.49 -24.74
C LEU A 304 4.80 -1.40 -25.94
N CYS A 305 3.55 -1.83 -26.08
CA CYS A 305 3.09 -2.61 -27.24
C CYS A 305 3.33 -1.83 -28.54
N TYR A 306 2.96 -0.54 -28.57
CA TYR A 306 3.23 0.32 -29.71
C TYR A 306 4.74 0.44 -30.00
N CYS A 307 5.57 0.67 -28.99
CA CYS A 307 7.03 0.71 -29.15
C CYS A 307 7.59 -0.59 -29.74
N LEU A 308 7.11 -1.74 -29.28
CA LEU A 308 7.50 -3.06 -29.79
C LEU A 308 7.08 -3.25 -31.25
N MET A 309 5.86 -2.87 -31.60
CA MET A 309 5.36 -2.94 -32.98
C MET A 309 6.20 -2.09 -33.93
N VAL A 310 6.59 -0.89 -33.50
CA VAL A 310 7.47 -0.01 -34.30
C VAL A 310 8.83 -0.66 -34.55
N LYS A 311 9.40 -1.35 -33.56
CA LYS A 311 10.70 -2.04 -33.71
C LYS A 311 10.62 -3.32 -34.55
N LEU A 312 9.49 -4.00 -34.52
CA LEU A 312 9.27 -5.23 -35.28
C LEU A 312 8.64 -4.98 -36.68
N ASP A 313 8.44 -3.72 -37.08
CA ASP A 313 7.77 -3.33 -38.32
C ASP A 313 6.38 -4.01 -38.50
N LEU A 314 5.61 -3.99 -37.41
CA LEU A 314 4.27 -4.56 -37.34
C LEU A 314 3.21 -3.46 -37.46
N ASN A 315 2.16 -3.75 -38.24
CA ASN A 315 0.95 -2.93 -38.29
C ASN A 315 -0.13 -3.53 -37.39
N LEU A 316 -1.07 -2.71 -36.90
CA LEU A 316 -2.17 -3.15 -36.02
C LEU A 316 -2.94 -4.36 -36.56
N GLY A 317 -3.16 -4.44 -37.88
CA GLY A 317 -3.85 -5.57 -38.52
C GLY A 317 -3.07 -6.90 -38.52
N LYS A 318 -1.78 -6.89 -38.13
CA LYS A 318 -0.95 -8.10 -37.97
C LYS A 318 -1.00 -8.67 -36.54
N LEU A 319 -1.60 -7.95 -35.58
CA LEU A 319 -1.86 -8.49 -34.24
C LEU A 319 -3.07 -9.44 -34.34
N GLY A 320 -2.80 -10.71 -34.65
CA GLY A 320 -3.80 -11.78 -34.66
C GLY A 320 -3.92 -12.48 -33.30
N GLU A 321 -4.78 -13.49 -33.23
CA GLU A 321 -4.87 -14.37 -32.06
C GLU A 321 -3.58 -15.19 -31.84
N GLU A 322 -2.86 -15.50 -32.92
CA GLU A 322 -1.60 -16.24 -32.87
C GLU A 322 -0.40 -15.33 -32.61
N ARG A 323 0.41 -15.69 -31.61
CA ARG A 323 1.67 -15.03 -31.29
C ARG A 323 2.74 -15.41 -32.29
N LEU A 324 3.55 -14.43 -32.70
CA LEU A 324 4.76 -14.69 -33.49
C LEU A 324 5.72 -15.59 -32.69
N LYS A 325 6.49 -16.44 -33.36
CA LYS A 325 7.58 -17.18 -32.73
C LYS A 325 8.89 -16.48 -33.03
N LEU A 326 9.54 -15.93 -32.00
CA LEU A 326 10.81 -15.22 -32.14
C LEU A 326 11.95 -16.08 -31.58
N PRO A 327 13.06 -16.23 -32.33
CA PRO A 327 14.34 -16.68 -31.76
C PRO A 327 14.75 -15.85 -30.53
N ALA A 328 15.41 -16.46 -29.56
CA ALA A 328 15.79 -15.79 -28.30
C ALA A 328 16.72 -14.58 -28.50
N ASP A 329 17.61 -14.62 -29.50
CA ASP A 329 18.46 -13.49 -29.87
C ASP A 329 17.63 -12.32 -30.42
N GLN A 330 16.62 -12.58 -31.26
CA GLN A 330 15.70 -11.56 -31.78
C GLN A 330 14.78 -11.02 -30.67
N TRP A 331 14.33 -11.87 -29.75
CA TRP A 331 13.60 -11.46 -28.55
C TRP A 331 14.42 -10.46 -27.73
N ASN A 332 15.66 -10.83 -27.41
CA ASN A 332 16.56 -10.03 -26.60
C ASN A 332 16.90 -8.69 -27.28
N SER A 333 17.23 -8.74 -28.58
CA SER A 333 17.55 -7.52 -29.34
C SER A 333 16.35 -6.57 -29.40
N THR A 334 15.14 -7.09 -29.62
CA THR A 334 13.91 -6.29 -29.67
C THR A 334 13.65 -5.58 -28.35
N VAL A 335 13.74 -6.31 -27.24
CA VAL A 335 13.56 -5.74 -25.88
C VAL A 335 14.60 -4.66 -25.60
N ASP A 336 15.86 -4.91 -25.94
CA ASP A 336 16.96 -3.97 -25.74
C ASP A 336 16.81 -2.70 -26.58
N GLU A 337 16.42 -2.85 -27.85
CA GLU A 337 16.17 -1.72 -28.75
C GLU A 337 15.02 -0.83 -28.28
N VAL A 338 13.93 -1.43 -27.77
CA VAL A 338 12.82 -0.67 -27.18
C VAL A 338 13.28 0.09 -25.95
N TYR A 339 14.00 -0.59 -25.05
CA TYR A 339 14.52 0.03 -23.84
C TYR A 339 15.41 1.25 -24.16
N ASP A 340 16.42 1.05 -25.02
CA ASP A 340 17.39 2.10 -25.35
C ASP A 340 16.73 3.27 -26.09
N SER A 341 15.77 2.98 -26.98
CA SER A 341 15.10 4.00 -27.81
C SER A 341 14.07 4.84 -27.07
N TYR A 342 13.42 4.30 -26.02
CA TYR A 342 12.23 4.94 -25.43
C TYR A 342 12.26 5.06 -23.90
N CYS A 343 12.91 4.15 -23.17
CA CYS A 343 12.80 4.07 -21.71
C CYS A 343 13.91 4.84 -20.97
N THR A 344 15.02 5.13 -21.65
CA THR A 344 16.20 5.77 -21.04
C THR A 344 16.02 7.28 -20.79
N SER A 345 16.81 7.81 -19.84
CA SER A 345 16.89 9.27 -19.64
C SER A 345 17.45 10.00 -20.88
N ARG A 346 18.31 9.32 -21.65
CA ARG A 346 18.83 9.81 -22.92
C ARG A 346 17.72 9.97 -23.95
N ALA A 347 16.88 8.95 -24.16
CA ALA A 347 15.74 9.04 -25.09
C ALA A 347 14.83 10.25 -24.79
N ARG A 348 14.57 10.54 -23.52
CA ARG A 348 13.79 11.72 -23.10
C ARG A 348 14.51 13.04 -23.44
N ARG A 349 15.83 13.15 -23.18
CA ARG A 349 16.61 14.34 -23.53
C ARG A 349 16.66 14.55 -25.05
N ASP A 350 16.93 13.49 -25.80
CA ASP A 350 17.01 13.54 -27.27
C ASP A 350 15.67 14.02 -27.87
N ALA A 351 14.52 13.60 -27.31
CA ALA A 351 13.20 14.07 -27.73
C ALA A 351 12.98 15.57 -27.46
N VAL A 352 13.47 16.08 -26.32
CA VAL A 352 13.43 17.52 -25.97
C VAL A 352 14.34 18.32 -26.91
N GLU A 353 15.56 17.85 -27.15
CA GLU A 353 16.54 18.50 -28.04
C GLU A 353 16.05 18.55 -29.49
N ALA A 354 15.38 17.49 -29.95
CA ALA A 354 14.70 17.44 -31.24
C ALA A 354 13.45 18.33 -31.32
N LYS A 355 13.08 19.02 -30.23
CA LYS A 355 11.88 19.86 -30.09
C LYS A 355 10.57 19.12 -30.40
N ASN A 356 10.56 17.79 -30.26
CA ASN A 356 9.37 16.98 -30.44
C ASN A 356 8.59 16.88 -29.13
N LYS A 357 7.75 17.90 -28.88
CA LYS A 357 6.95 18.01 -27.64
C LYS A 357 6.06 16.79 -27.40
N LYS A 358 5.46 16.22 -28.45
CA LYS A 358 4.58 15.05 -28.34
C LYS A 358 5.36 13.84 -27.84
N LEU A 359 6.47 13.51 -28.51
CA LEU A 359 7.33 12.41 -28.09
C LEU A 359 7.87 12.63 -26.66
N SER A 360 8.38 13.83 -26.37
CA SER A 360 8.88 14.17 -25.03
C SER A 360 7.83 13.91 -23.94
N ASN A 361 6.59 14.36 -24.15
CA ASN A 361 5.51 14.16 -23.17
C ASN A 361 5.12 12.69 -23.05
N THR A 362 5.03 11.95 -24.16
CA THR A 362 4.72 10.52 -24.14
C THR A 362 5.80 9.71 -23.40
N LEU A 363 7.09 10.03 -23.60
CA LEU A 363 8.17 9.33 -22.91
C LEU A 363 8.22 9.68 -21.41
N LEU A 364 7.81 10.89 -21.02
CA LEU A 364 7.63 11.25 -19.60
C LEU A 364 6.46 10.50 -18.97
N LEU A 365 5.31 10.43 -19.65
CA LEU A 365 4.16 9.66 -19.20
C LEU A 365 4.52 8.18 -19.05
N LEU A 366 5.19 7.59 -20.04
CA LEU A 366 5.67 6.20 -20.01
C LEU A 366 6.58 5.96 -18.80
N HIS A 367 7.53 6.86 -18.56
CA HIS A 367 8.43 6.78 -17.41
C HIS A 367 7.68 6.85 -16.09
N ASP A 368 6.83 7.84 -15.88
CA ASP A 368 6.18 8.05 -14.58
C ASP A 368 5.16 6.94 -14.29
N PHE A 369 4.43 6.47 -15.30
CA PHE A 369 3.50 5.34 -15.15
C PHE A 369 4.24 4.04 -14.84
N SER A 370 5.45 3.85 -15.38
CA SER A 370 6.27 2.67 -15.03
C SER A 370 6.55 2.57 -13.53
N THR A 371 6.70 3.70 -12.83
CA THR A 371 6.96 3.70 -11.37
C THR A 371 5.74 3.23 -10.59
N VAL A 372 4.53 3.59 -11.04
CA VAL A 372 3.27 3.15 -10.45
C VAL A 372 3.02 1.67 -10.71
N VAL A 373 3.27 1.23 -11.95
CA VAL A 373 3.15 -0.18 -12.34
C VAL A 373 4.14 -1.04 -11.55
N GLU A 374 5.39 -0.60 -11.41
CA GLU A 374 6.40 -1.31 -10.63
C GLU A 374 6.08 -1.33 -9.14
N ALA A 375 5.57 -0.24 -8.56
CA ALA A 375 5.08 -0.26 -7.17
C ALA A 375 3.95 -1.29 -6.98
N LYS A 376 2.95 -1.30 -7.86
CA LYS A 376 1.86 -2.30 -7.79
C LYS A 376 2.39 -3.73 -7.91
N ARG A 377 3.29 -3.98 -8.88
CA ARG A 377 3.83 -5.33 -9.15
C ARG A 377 4.77 -5.82 -8.05
N SER A 378 5.62 -4.95 -7.50
CA SER A 378 6.47 -5.28 -6.34
C SER A 378 5.64 -5.56 -5.10
N MET A 379 4.59 -4.76 -4.83
CA MET A 379 3.65 -5.04 -3.75
C MET A 379 2.95 -6.38 -3.92
N LYS A 380 2.47 -6.71 -5.12
CA LYS A 380 1.81 -8.01 -5.41
C LYS A 380 2.75 -9.20 -5.20
N ALA A 381 4.01 -9.05 -5.62
CA ALA A 381 5.05 -10.06 -5.49
C ALA A 381 5.59 -10.23 -4.05
N GLY A 382 5.29 -9.27 -3.15
CA GLY A 382 5.86 -9.26 -1.81
C GLY A 382 7.34 -8.83 -1.78
N ASP A 383 7.83 -8.16 -2.82
CA ASP A 383 9.22 -7.68 -2.91
C ASP A 383 9.33 -6.28 -2.33
N VAL A 384 9.60 -6.20 -1.02
CA VAL A 384 9.76 -4.93 -0.32
C VAL A 384 11.03 -4.20 -0.75
N GLY A 385 12.03 -4.91 -1.27
CA GLY A 385 13.26 -4.32 -1.78
C GLY A 385 13.00 -3.48 -3.03
N ARG A 386 12.30 -4.05 -4.02
CA ARG A 386 11.85 -3.30 -5.22
C ARG A 386 10.93 -2.15 -4.86
N LEU A 387 10.02 -2.35 -3.91
CA LEU A 387 9.14 -1.28 -3.44
C LEU A 387 9.92 -0.10 -2.84
N MET A 388 10.95 -0.37 -2.03
CA MET A 388 11.81 0.67 -1.44
C MET A 388 12.57 1.47 -2.50
N LEU A 389 13.00 0.84 -3.60
CA LEU A 389 13.60 1.56 -4.73
C LEU A 389 12.61 2.55 -5.38
N ILE A 390 11.33 2.17 -5.50
CA ILE A 390 10.30 3.09 -5.99
C ILE A 390 10.04 4.22 -5.00
N TRP A 391 10.00 3.94 -3.69
CA TRP A 391 9.84 4.98 -2.68
C TRP A 391 11.00 5.99 -2.65
N LYS A 392 12.23 5.53 -2.92
CA LYS A 392 13.40 6.41 -3.16
C LYS A 392 13.17 7.34 -4.35
N LYS A 393 12.69 6.83 -5.49
CA LYS A 393 12.34 7.66 -6.67
C LYS A 393 11.20 8.65 -6.36
N TRP A 394 10.14 8.17 -5.71
CA TRP A 394 8.99 8.99 -5.35
C TRP A 394 9.32 10.07 -4.33
N SER A 395 10.34 9.88 -3.47
CA SER A 395 10.82 10.92 -2.55
C SER A 395 11.25 12.19 -3.29
N PHE A 396 11.81 12.06 -4.50
CA PHE A 396 12.10 13.19 -5.39
C PHE A 396 10.87 13.66 -6.15
N MET A 397 10.09 12.75 -6.75
CA MET A 397 8.92 13.13 -7.56
C MET A 397 7.87 13.90 -6.74
N CYS A 398 7.70 13.56 -5.46
CA CYS A 398 6.79 14.28 -4.57
C CYS A 398 7.18 15.74 -4.36
N GLN A 399 8.44 16.13 -4.57
CA GLN A 399 8.88 17.53 -4.48
C GLN A 399 8.36 18.37 -5.66
N SER A 400 8.17 17.75 -6.82
CA SER A 400 7.77 18.42 -8.06
C SER A 400 6.29 18.30 -8.40
N LEU A 401 5.61 17.26 -7.91
CA LEU A 401 4.21 17.00 -8.22
C LEU A 401 3.27 17.83 -7.31
N ASN A 402 2.29 18.47 -7.93
CA ASN A 402 1.28 19.25 -7.21
C ASN A 402 0.39 18.35 -6.33
N GLY A 403 0.02 18.85 -5.15
CA GLY A 403 -0.92 18.17 -4.24
C GLY A 403 -0.30 17.15 -3.28
N LEU A 404 1.03 17.01 -3.27
CA LEU A 404 1.75 16.07 -2.41
C LEU A 404 2.52 16.73 -1.25
N THR A 405 2.14 17.94 -0.82
CA THR A 405 2.88 18.76 0.17
C THR A 405 3.32 17.98 1.42
N HIS A 406 2.44 17.14 1.98
CA HIS A 406 2.80 16.33 3.15
C HIS A 406 3.67 15.12 2.79
N TYR A 407 3.35 14.41 1.71
CA TYR A 407 4.17 13.28 1.23
C TYR A 407 5.58 13.71 0.83
N ALA A 408 5.76 14.93 0.31
CA ALA A 408 7.06 15.53 0.03
C ALA A 408 7.95 15.66 1.28
N THR A 409 7.37 15.65 2.48
CA THR A 409 8.15 15.66 3.73
C THR A 409 8.22 14.27 4.36
N TYR A 410 7.10 13.56 4.42
CA TYR A 410 6.98 12.32 5.19
C TYR A 410 7.58 11.10 4.48
N LEU A 411 7.40 10.98 3.16
CA LEU A 411 7.94 9.83 2.42
C LEU A 411 9.49 9.80 2.44
N PRO A 412 10.21 10.92 2.16
CA PRO A 412 11.66 10.92 2.28
C PRO A 412 12.16 10.59 3.70
N ARG A 413 11.46 11.04 4.74
CA ARG A 413 11.78 10.69 6.13
C ARG A 413 11.63 9.19 6.38
N SER A 414 10.53 8.59 5.93
CA SER A 414 10.32 7.14 6.03
C SER A 414 11.38 6.34 5.27
N VAL A 415 11.77 6.79 4.08
CA VAL A 415 12.85 6.18 3.31
C VAL A 415 14.18 6.25 4.06
N LEU A 416 14.57 7.41 4.58
CA LEU A 416 15.82 7.54 5.35
C LEU A 416 15.82 6.70 6.63
N LEU A 417 14.68 6.65 7.33
CA LEU A 417 14.52 5.79 8.51
C LEU A 417 14.77 4.32 8.16
N LEU A 418 14.11 3.85 7.11
CA LEU A 418 14.16 2.45 6.70
C LEU A 418 15.43 2.08 5.95
N ASP A 419 16.18 3.03 5.38
CA ASP A 419 17.36 2.76 4.54
C ASP A 419 18.69 3.10 5.20
N CYS A 420 18.74 4.15 6.04
CA CYS A 420 20.00 4.71 6.51
C CYS A 420 20.09 4.89 8.03
N ILE A 421 18.98 5.14 8.73
CA ILE A 421 19.01 5.59 10.13
C ILE A 421 18.83 4.42 11.11
N LEU A 422 17.73 3.66 11.02
CA LEU A 422 17.37 2.68 12.07
C LEU A 422 18.38 1.53 12.18
N PRO A 423 18.42 0.75 13.27
CA PRO A 423 19.22 -0.49 13.32
C PRO A 423 18.83 -1.48 12.22
N LEU A 424 19.76 -2.33 11.74
CA LEU A 424 19.52 -3.20 10.58
C LEU A 424 18.32 -4.14 10.79
N SER A 425 18.22 -4.75 11.97
CA SER A 425 17.14 -5.66 12.33
C SER A 425 15.80 -4.93 12.41
N MET A 426 15.79 -3.69 12.89
CA MET A 426 14.60 -2.85 12.93
C MET A 426 14.16 -2.41 11.53
N ARG A 427 15.10 -2.01 10.66
CA ARG A 427 14.82 -1.72 9.24
C ARG A 427 14.16 -2.93 8.58
N LYS A 428 14.77 -4.12 8.74
CA LYS A 428 14.26 -5.37 8.19
C LYS A 428 12.86 -5.69 8.71
N TYR A 429 12.65 -5.62 10.02
CA TYR A 429 11.34 -5.85 10.64
C TYR A 429 10.27 -4.93 10.05
N LEU A 430 10.53 -3.61 10.03
CA LEU A 430 9.57 -2.61 9.58
C LEU A 430 9.29 -2.71 8.08
N ARG A 431 10.31 -2.97 7.24
CA ARG A 431 10.13 -3.23 5.80
C ARG A 431 9.27 -4.45 5.56
N HIS A 432 9.57 -5.56 6.24
CA HIS A 432 8.82 -6.82 6.10
C HIS A 432 7.39 -6.70 6.63
N ASN A 433 7.11 -5.72 7.48
CA ASN A 433 5.77 -5.42 7.98
C ASN A 433 4.92 -4.58 7.00
N LEU A 434 5.48 -4.00 5.92
CA LEU A 434 4.69 -3.15 5.01
C LEU A 434 3.58 -3.93 4.29
N LEU A 435 3.84 -5.21 3.98
CA LEU A 435 2.97 -6.07 3.18
C LEU A 435 2.64 -7.36 3.95
N ILE A 436 1.52 -7.97 3.61
CA ILE A 436 1.08 -9.28 4.12
C ILE A 436 0.51 -10.12 2.97
N SER A 437 0.51 -11.45 3.10
CA SER A 437 -0.20 -12.37 2.17
C SER A 437 -1.42 -12.99 2.85
N PRO A 438 -2.62 -12.38 2.78
CA PRO A 438 -3.80 -12.87 3.51
C PRO A 438 -4.16 -14.33 3.20
N SER A 439 -3.90 -14.76 1.96
CA SER A 439 -4.21 -16.12 1.49
C SER A 439 -3.10 -17.15 1.74
N GLY A 440 -1.92 -16.73 2.18
CA GLY A 440 -0.77 -17.63 2.30
C GLY A 440 -0.09 -18.00 0.97
N ARG A 441 -0.47 -17.37 -0.15
CA ARG A 441 0.02 -17.70 -1.50
C ARG A 441 1.11 -16.72 -1.96
N ALA A 442 2.09 -17.24 -2.68
CA ALA A 442 3.07 -16.44 -3.42
C ALA A 442 2.36 -15.55 -4.46
N ASP A 443 2.95 -14.38 -4.74
CA ASP A 443 2.40 -13.36 -5.65
C ASP A 443 0.94 -12.93 -5.34
N HIS A 444 0.54 -13.04 -4.08
CA HIS A 444 -0.77 -12.61 -3.58
C HIS A 444 -0.63 -11.80 -2.29
N PHE A 445 0.26 -10.81 -2.34
CA PHE A 445 0.50 -9.87 -1.26
C PHE A 445 -0.32 -8.59 -1.41
N LEU A 446 -0.62 -7.95 -0.28
CA LEU A 446 -1.29 -6.66 -0.20
C LEU A 446 -0.62 -5.80 0.87
N PRO A 447 -0.62 -4.46 0.71
CA PRO A 447 -0.31 -3.55 1.80
C PRO A 447 -1.17 -3.79 3.03
N LYS A 448 -0.57 -3.65 4.21
CA LYS A 448 -1.26 -3.88 5.49
C LYS A 448 -2.48 -2.98 5.67
N ASP A 449 -2.32 -1.69 5.36
CA ASP A 449 -3.39 -0.69 5.39
C ASP A 449 -4.50 -1.01 4.39
N ASN A 450 -4.18 -1.56 3.21
CA ASN A 450 -5.19 -2.01 2.26
C ASN A 450 -6.05 -3.16 2.79
N TRP A 451 -5.44 -4.08 3.54
CA TRP A 451 -6.20 -5.19 4.11
C TRP A 451 -7.21 -4.70 5.15
N LEU A 452 -6.86 -3.65 5.92
CA LEU A 452 -7.79 -2.99 6.83
C LEU A 452 -8.93 -2.33 6.05
N GLU A 453 -8.64 -1.68 4.92
CA GLU A 453 -9.66 -1.07 4.07
C GLU A 453 -10.66 -2.09 3.48
N ILE A 454 -10.20 -3.29 3.16
CA ILE A 454 -11.09 -4.40 2.80
C ILE A 454 -12.03 -4.76 3.96
N GLN A 455 -11.53 -4.78 5.21
CA GLN A 455 -12.39 -5.04 6.37
C GLN A 455 -13.37 -3.88 6.63
N ASN A 456 -12.90 -2.64 6.45
CA ASN A 456 -13.75 -1.45 6.51
C ASN A 456 -14.89 -1.54 5.50
N TYR A 457 -14.63 -1.99 4.27
CA TYR A 457 -15.68 -2.21 3.26
C TYR A 457 -16.76 -3.17 3.76
N TRP A 458 -16.37 -4.34 4.29
CA TRP A 458 -17.33 -5.32 4.83
C TRP A 458 -18.17 -4.72 5.95
N LEU A 459 -17.56 -4.00 6.89
CA LEU A 459 -18.29 -3.40 8.00
C LEU A 459 -19.19 -2.24 7.54
N LYS A 460 -18.67 -1.31 6.74
CA LYS A 460 -19.36 -0.09 6.25
C LYS A 460 -20.50 -0.41 5.29
N HIS A 461 -20.36 -1.41 4.42
CA HIS A 461 -21.27 -1.62 3.29
C HIS A 461 -22.07 -2.90 3.36
N PHE A 462 -21.48 -4.01 3.79
CA PHE A 462 -22.18 -5.30 3.82
C PHE A 462 -22.98 -5.46 5.11
N PHE A 463 -22.32 -5.36 6.27
CA PHE A 463 -22.99 -5.56 7.56
C PHE A 463 -23.86 -4.38 8.00
N ASN A 464 -23.69 -3.22 7.38
CA ASN A 464 -24.47 -2.02 7.69
C ASN A 464 -25.82 -1.93 6.95
N LYS A 465 -25.98 -2.58 5.79
CA LYS A 465 -27.17 -2.42 4.92
C LYS A 465 -28.29 -3.43 5.23
N GLY A 466 -28.79 -3.42 6.47
CA GLY A 466 -29.83 -4.36 6.94
C GLY A 466 -31.29 -3.91 6.80
N GLY A 467 -31.58 -2.85 6.03
CA GLY A 467 -32.94 -2.28 5.86
C GLY A 467 -33.48 -1.48 7.06
N GLN A 468 -33.03 -1.78 8.28
CA GLN A 468 -33.43 -1.11 9.54
C GLN A 468 -32.60 0.14 9.90
N GLY A 469 -31.76 0.63 8.99
CA GLY A 469 -30.78 1.70 9.28
C GLY A 469 -29.48 1.16 9.89
N THR A 470 -28.47 2.02 9.97
CA THR A 470 -27.16 1.70 10.56
C THR A 470 -27.32 1.48 12.06
N GLN A 471 -26.82 0.36 12.59
CA GLN A 471 -26.79 0.10 14.05
C GLN A 471 -25.34 -0.01 14.51
N VAL A 472 -24.73 1.12 14.86
CA VAL A 472 -23.31 1.20 15.25
C VAL A 472 -22.98 0.25 16.40
N GLU A 473 -23.83 0.17 17.42
CA GLU A 473 -23.63 -0.76 18.54
C GLU A 473 -23.60 -2.23 18.11
N GLN A 474 -24.35 -2.59 17.06
CA GLN A 474 -24.32 -3.94 16.51
C GLN A 474 -23.01 -4.19 15.74
N LEU A 475 -22.62 -3.26 14.87
CA LEU A 475 -21.34 -3.32 14.15
C LEU A 475 -20.16 -3.43 15.13
N ARG A 476 -20.18 -2.60 16.17
CA ARG A 476 -19.17 -2.54 17.21
C ARG A 476 -19.10 -3.82 18.04
N ASN A 477 -20.21 -4.27 18.60
CA ASN A 477 -20.18 -5.35 19.60
C ASN A 477 -20.28 -6.76 19.00
N ILE A 478 -20.71 -6.90 17.74
CA ILE A 478 -20.98 -8.19 17.12
C ILE A 478 -20.06 -8.45 15.92
N TYR A 479 -19.91 -7.49 15.01
CA TYR A 479 -19.24 -7.75 13.74
C TYR A 479 -17.76 -7.40 13.77
N SER A 480 -17.36 -6.29 14.40
CA SER A 480 -15.97 -5.81 14.35
C SER A 480 -14.96 -6.88 14.79
N LEU A 481 -15.09 -7.40 16.01
CA LEU A 481 -14.19 -8.45 16.53
C LEU A 481 -14.25 -9.77 15.77
N ASN A 482 -15.33 -10.02 15.02
CA ASN A 482 -15.56 -11.28 14.31
C ASN A 482 -15.36 -11.16 12.80
N ILE A 483 -14.88 -10.02 12.27
CA ILE A 483 -14.96 -9.73 10.83
C ILE A 483 -14.37 -10.86 9.99
N PHE A 484 -13.17 -11.35 10.32
CA PHE A 484 -12.51 -12.44 9.61
C PHE A 484 -13.28 -13.77 9.61
N THR A 485 -14.14 -13.99 10.61
CA THR A 485 -15.01 -15.18 10.67
C THR A 485 -16.25 -15.02 9.79
N VAL A 486 -16.74 -13.79 9.61
CA VAL A 486 -18.00 -13.52 8.90
C VAL A 486 -17.79 -13.02 7.47
N SER A 487 -16.58 -12.55 7.13
CA SER A 487 -16.22 -12.04 5.80
C SER A 487 -15.60 -13.11 4.90
N ILE A 488 -15.72 -14.40 5.26
CA ILE A 488 -15.18 -15.51 4.46
C ILE A 488 -15.86 -15.52 3.08
N SER A 489 -15.10 -15.12 2.07
CA SER A 489 -15.33 -15.38 0.64
C SER A 489 -14.10 -16.06 0.06
#